data_AF-A0A952XCS3-F1
#
_entry.id   AF-A0A952XCS3-F1
#
_cell.length_a   1.000
_cell.length_b   1.000
_cell.length_c   1.000
_cell.angle_alpha   90.00
_cell.angle_beta   90.00
_cell.angle_gamma   90.00
#
_symmetry.space_group_name_H-M   'P 1'
#
loop_
_entity.id
_entity.type
_entity.pdbx_description
1 polymer ?
#
loop_
_entity_poly.entity_id
_entity_poly.type
_entity_poly.pdbx_seq_one_letter_code
_entity_poly.pdbx_strand_id
1 'polypeptide(L)'
;MVVFRLIGLLFIIAALMALGSDALLSLEEGAIKMRSFSEFWILVNQGSHDWFAGWVDSGAPEGLVDPLKTALSYPSWAVLGVIGVVLAGLIALLRRAD
;
A
#
# COMPACT_ATOMS: atom_id res chain seq x y z
N MET A 1 4.13 17.39 12.93
CA MET A 1 5.31 16.76 12.27
C MET A 1 5.58 15.33 12.74
N VAL A 2 5.59 15.03 14.05
CA VAL A 2 5.89 13.66 14.54
C VAL A 2 4.84 12.62 14.09
N VAL A 3 3.55 12.97 14.10
CA VAL A 3 2.45 12.06 13.73
C VAL A 3 2.62 11.50 12.32
N PHE A 4 2.86 12.34 11.32
CA PHE A 4 3.07 11.86 9.94
C PHE A 4 4.32 10.99 9.77
N ARG A 5 5.39 11.27 10.54
CA ARG A 5 6.58 10.41 10.53
C ARG A 5 6.27 9.04 11.14
N LEU A 6 5.48 9.00 12.21
CA LEU A 6 5.00 7.75 12.80
C LEU A 6 4.11 6.99 11.81
N ILE A 7 3.16 7.66 11.16
CA ILE A 7 2.31 7.04 10.13
C ILE A 7 3.17 6.49 8.99
N GLY A 8 4.11 7.28 8.46
CA GLY A 8 5.03 6.83 7.42
C GLY A 8 5.84 5.60 7.84
N LEU A 9 6.34 5.59 9.08
CA LEU A 9 7.03 4.42 9.65
C LEU A 9 6.10 3.19 9.73
N LEU A 10 4.85 3.35 10.15
CA LEU A 10 3.88 2.25 10.19
C LEU A 10 3.63 1.65 8.80
N PHE A 11 3.52 2.50 7.78
CA PHE A 11 3.40 2.04 6.38
C PHE A 11 4.64 1.28 5.91
N ILE A 12 5.85 1.76 6.27
CA ILE A 12 7.10 1.04 5.96
C ILE A 12 7.15 -0.30 6.68
N ILE A 13 6.76 -0.37 7.95
CA ILE A 13 6.69 -1.63 8.71
C ILE A 13 5.71 -2.59 8.03
N ALA A 14 4.51 -2.13 7.69
CA ALA A 14 3.51 -2.94 6.98
C ALA A 14 4.02 -3.44 5.63
N ALA A 15 4.76 -2.61 4.88
CA ALA A 15 5.38 -3.00 3.62
C ALA A 15 6.41 -4.12 3.79
N LEU A 16 7.27 -4.03 4.81
CA LEU A 16 8.25 -5.07 5.12
C LEU A 16 7.59 -6.36 5.60
N MET A 17 6.52 -6.26 6.39
CA MET A 17 5.71 -7.43 6.79
C MET A 17 5.06 -8.10 5.58
N ALA A 18 4.48 -7.33 4.66
CA ALA A 18 3.91 -7.85 3.42
C ALA A 18 4.96 -8.56 2.57
N LEU A 19 6.13 -7.93 2.36
CA LEU A 19 7.25 -8.53 1.62
C LEU A 19 7.74 -9.82 2.28
N GLY A 20 7.86 -9.85 3.61
CA GLY A 20 8.26 -11.05 4.35
C GLY A 20 7.25 -12.19 4.21
N SER A 21 5.96 -11.88 4.29
CA SER A 21 4.91 -12.89 4.07
C SER A 21 4.88 -13.42 2.64
N ASP A 22 5.08 -12.56 1.63
CA ASP A 22 5.18 -12.97 0.23
C ASP A 22 6.43 -13.82 -0.04
N ALA A 23 7.55 -13.53 0.64
CA ALA A 23 8.76 -14.35 0.58
C ALA A 23 8.53 -15.76 1.14
N LEU A 24 7.82 -15.88 2.27
CA LEU A 24 7.46 -17.18 2.84
C LEU A 24 6.54 -17.98 1.92
N LEU A 25 5.49 -17.35 1.38
CA LEU A 25 4.61 -17.94 0.36
C LEU A 25 5.40 -18.41 -0.87
N SER A 26 6.37 -17.60 -1.32
CA SER A 26 7.21 -17.96 -2.47
C SER A 26 8.05 -19.22 -2.22
N LEU A 27 8.52 -19.41 -0.98
CA LEU A 27 9.27 -20.60 -0.58
C LEU A 27 8.36 -21.83 -0.48
N GLU A 28 7.14 -21.67 0.05
CA GLU A 28 6.16 -22.75 0.17
C GLU A 28 5.73 -23.28 -1.21
N GLU A 29 5.48 -22.38 -2.16
CA GLU A 29 5.02 -22.75 -3.50
C GLU A 29 6.16 -23.08 -4.47
N GLY A 30 7.42 -22.85 -4.09
CA GLY A 30 8.59 -23.04 -4.96
C GLY A 30 8.64 -22.10 -6.16
N ALA A 31 7.90 -20.99 -6.12
CA ALA A 31 7.81 -20.01 -7.20
C ALA A 31 7.69 -18.59 -6.62
N ILE A 32 8.19 -17.58 -7.34
CA ILE A 32 8.07 -16.19 -6.89
C ILE A 32 6.58 -15.79 -6.88
N LYS A 33 6.08 -15.47 -5.69
CA LYS A 33 4.74 -14.95 -5.45
C LYS A 33 4.81 -13.57 -4.83
N MET A 34 4.03 -12.66 -5.39
CA MET A 34 3.83 -11.32 -4.88
C MET A 34 2.35 -11.04 -4.91
N ARG A 35 1.73 -10.83 -3.75
CA ARG A 35 0.30 -10.52 -3.70
C ARG A 35 0.10 -9.06 -4.05
N SER A 36 -0.91 -8.82 -4.87
CA SER A 36 -1.38 -7.47 -5.17
C SER A 36 -1.87 -6.78 -3.89
N PHE A 37 -1.91 -5.45 -3.90
CA PHE A 37 -2.42 -4.68 -2.79
C PHE A 37 -3.90 -4.98 -2.51
N SER A 38 -4.69 -5.25 -3.56
CA SER A 38 -6.08 -5.71 -3.43
C SER A 38 -6.18 -7.03 -2.66
N GLU A 39 -5.42 -8.07 -3.06
CA GLU A 39 -5.42 -9.37 -2.37
C GLU A 39 -4.97 -9.23 -0.91
N PHE A 40 -3.94 -8.44 -0.66
CA PHE A 40 -3.50 -8.16 0.70
C PHE A 40 -4.58 -7.45 1.53
N TRP A 41 -5.24 -6.44 0.98
CA TRP A 41 -6.31 -5.71 1.68
C TRP A 41 -7.48 -6.65 2.01
N ILE A 42 -7.88 -7.52 1.07
CA ILE A 42 -8.94 -8.51 1.32
C ILE A 42 -8.59 -9.41 2.52
N LEU A 43 -7.34 -9.86 2.62
CA LEU A 43 -6.87 -10.67 3.77
C LEU A 43 -6.95 -9.92 5.10
N VAL A 44 -6.72 -8.61 5.10
CA VAL A 44 -6.79 -7.77 6.30
C VAL A 44 -8.25 -7.47 6.67
N ASN A 45 -9.03 -6.99 5.72
CA ASN A 45 -10.44 -6.66 5.90
C ASN A 45 -11.17 -6.56 4.55
N GLN A 46 -11.76 -7.67 4.12
CA GLN A 46 -12.54 -7.75 2.89
C GLN A 46 -13.68 -6.71 2.83
N GLY A 47 -14.45 -6.53 3.91
CA GLY A 47 -15.61 -5.61 3.89
C GLY A 47 -15.22 -4.16 3.55
N SER A 48 -14.08 -3.70 4.07
CA SER A 48 -13.55 -2.36 3.75
C SER A 48 -13.01 -2.27 2.32
N HIS A 49 -12.40 -3.35 1.81
CA HIS A 49 -11.93 -3.42 0.44
C HIS A 49 -13.11 -3.36 -0.55
N ASP A 50 -14.15 -4.17 -0.33
CA ASP A 50 -15.29 -4.26 -1.23
C ASP A 50 -16.08 -2.95 -1.28
N TRP A 51 -16.21 -2.28 -0.13
CA TRP A 51 -16.78 -0.93 -0.08
C TRP A 51 -15.93 0.07 -0.89
N PHE A 52 -14.61 0.04 -0.73
CA PHE A 52 -13.71 0.93 -1.46
C PHE A 52 -13.75 0.67 -2.96
N ALA A 53 -13.66 -0.59 -3.39
CA ALA A 53 -13.73 -0.98 -4.80
C ALA A 53 -15.07 -0.54 -5.42
N GLY A 54 -16.19 -0.76 -4.71
CA GLY A 54 -17.50 -0.30 -5.14
C GLY A 54 -17.57 1.23 -5.26
N TRP A 55 -16.97 1.97 -4.33
CA TRP A 55 -16.86 3.44 -4.45
C TRP A 55 -15.97 3.87 -5.62
N VAL A 56 -14.85 3.18 -5.90
CA VAL A 56 -13.99 3.47 -7.05
C VAL A 56 -14.77 3.33 -8.37
N ASP A 57 -15.63 2.32 -8.47
CA ASP A 57 -16.40 2.07 -9.68
C ASP A 57 -17.60 3.03 -9.87
N SER A 58 -18.16 3.56 -8.78
CA SER A 58 -19.43 4.30 -8.84
C SER A 58 -19.34 5.78 -8.46
N GLY A 59 -18.32 6.19 -7.71
CA GLY A 59 -18.26 7.50 -7.05
C GLY A 59 -16.90 8.20 -7.10
N ALA A 60 -15.85 7.55 -7.61
CA ALA A 60 -14.57 8.21 -7.79
C ALA A 60 -14.60 9.15 -9.01
N PRO A 61 -13.89 10.29 -8.97
CA PRO A 61 -13.67 11.13 -10.15
C PRO A 61 -13.02 10.33 -11.28
N GLU A 62 -13.48 10.50 -12.52
CA GLU A 62 -13.02 9.69 -13.68
C GLU A 62 -11.49 9.63 -13.80
N GLY A 63 -10.80 10.77 -13.59
CA GLY A 63 -9.33 10.83 -13.65
C GLY A 63 -8.58 10.07 -12.55
N LEU A 64 -9.28 9.59 -11.51
CA LEU A 64 -8.69 8.81 -10.41
C LEU A 64 -9.02 7.32 -10.48
N VAL A 65 -10.00 6.91 -11.29
CA VAL A 65 -10.40 5.49 -11.39
C VAL A 65 -9.23 4.61 -11.81
N ASP A 66 -8.57 4.94 -12.93
CA ASP A 66 -7.46 4.15 -13.46
C ASP A 66 -6.23 4.15 -12.53
N PRO A 67 -5.78 5.29 -11.98
CA PRO A 67 -4.71 5.29 -10.98
C PRO A 67 -5.01 4.44 -9.74
N LEU A 68 -6.24 4.48 -9.22
CA LEU A 68 -6.63 3.71 -8.04
C LEU A 68 -6.67 2.21 -8.33
N LYS A 69 -7.25 1.80 -9.47
CA LYS A 69 -7.24 0.40 -9.92
C LYS A 69 -5.82 -0.11 -10.18
N THR A 70 -4.97 0.73 -10.74
CA THR A 70 -3.55 0.41 -10.94
C THR A 70 -2.82 0.26 -9.62
N ALA A 71 -3.07 1.12 -8.63
CA ALA A 71 -2.48 0.96 -7.30
C ALA A 71 -2.92 -0.36 -6.63
N LEU A 72 -4.19 -0.76 -6.78
CA LEU A 72 -4.71 -2.02 -6.26
C LEU A 72 -4.06 -3.26 -6.90
N SER A 73 -3.59 -3.19 -8.15
CA SER A 73 -2.98 -4.32 -8.86
C SER A 73 -1.48 -4.47 -8.61
N TYR A 74 -0.79 -3.42 -8.14
CA TYR A 74 0.63 -3.50 -7.81
C TYR A 74 0.90 -4.36 -6.54
N PRO A 75 2.12 -4.90 -6.38
CA PRO A 75 2.50 -5.63 -5.18
C PRO A 75 2.24 -4.82 -3.90
N SER A 76 1.64 -5.46 -2.90
CA SER A 76 1.22 -4.84 -1.64
C SER A 76 2.36 -4.10 -0.93
N TRP A 77 3.54 -4.74 -0.84
CA TRP A 77 4.73 -4.15 -0.24
C TRP A 77 5.19 -2.89 -0.97
N ALA A 78 5.04 -2.82 -2.29
CA ALA A 78 5.48 -1.68 -3.08
C ALA A 78 4.56 -0.47 -2.83
N VAL A 79 3.25 -0.70 -2.85
CA VAL A 79 2.25 0.35 -2.59
C VAL A 79 2.41 0.92 -1.18
N LEU A 80 2.47 0.05 -0.16
CA LEU A 80 2.65 0.46 1.23
C LEU A 80 4.00 1.17 1.45
N GLY A 81 5.06 0.65 0.84
CA GLY A 81 6.42 1.19 0.97
C GLY A 81 6.54 2.58 0.36
N VAL A 82 6.02 2.78 -0.85
CA VAL A 82 6.01 4.09 -1.52
C VAL A 82 5.24 5.12 -0.70
N ILE A 83 4.04 4.78 -0.22
CA ILE A 83 3.25 5.68 0.64
C ILE A 83 4.05 6.04 1.91
N GLY A 84 4.65 5.05 2.57
CA GLY A 84 5.44 5.27 3.77
C GLY A 84 6.67 6.15 3.56
N VAL A 85 7.42 5.91 2.48
CA VAL A 85 8.60 6.71 2.11
C VAL A 85 8.21 8.13 1.74
N VAL A 86 7.12 8.34 0.98
CA VAL A 86 6.64 9.68 0.64
C VAL A 86 6.23 10.45 1.91
N LEU A 87 5.47 9.82 2.81
CA LEU A 87 5.05 10.45 4.06
C LEU A 87 6.25 10.80 4.97
N ALA A 88 7.23 9.90 5.10
CA ALA A 88 8.41 10.16 5.91
C ALA A 88 9.39 11.15 5.25
N GLY A 89 9.58 11.04 3.93
CA GLY A 89 10.58 11.74 3.13
C GLY A 89 10.17 13.15 2.71
N LEU A 90 8.93 13.36 2.27
CA LEU A 90 8.41 14.69 1.93
C LEU A 90 8.50 15.63 3.12
N ILE A 91 8.24 15.11 4.33
CA ILE A 91 8.34 15.88 5.57
C ILE A 91 9.79 16.15 5.96
N ALA A 92 10.68 15.21 5.69
CA ALA A 92 12.12 15.43 5.89
C ALA A 92 12.66 16.51 4.93
N LEU A 93 12.14 16.58 3.71
CA LEU A 93 12.47 17.61 2.71
C LEU A 93 11.90 18.98 3.09
N LEU A 94 10.63 19.06 3.50
CA LEU A 94 10.01 20.31 3.94
C LEU A 94 10.76 20.95 5.13
N ARG A 95 11.25 20.14 6.08
CA ARG A 95 12.07 20.62 7.21
C ARG A 95 13.44 21.21 6.86
N ARG A 96 13.97 20.94 5.66
CA ARG A 96 15.27 21.46 5.21
C ARG A 96 15.14 22.79 4.46
N ALA A 97 13.92 23.16 4.08
CA ALA A 97 13.63 24.40 3.36
C ALA A 97 13.31 25.57 4.30
N ASP A 98 13.13 25.29 5.60
CA ASP A 98 13.03 26.25 6.71
C ASP A 98 14.39 26.42 7.40
#